data_AF-A0A7V8X752-F1
#
_entry.id   AF-A0A7V8X752-F1
#
_cell.length_a   1.000
_cell.length_b   1.000
_cell.length_c   1.000
_cell.angle_alpha   90.00
_cell.angle_beta   90.00
_cell.angle_gamma   90.00
#
_symmetry.space_group_name_H-M   'P 1'
#
loop_
_entity.id
_entity.type
_entity.pdbx_description
1 polymer ?
#
loop_
_entity_poly.entity_id
_entity_poly.type
_entity_poly.pdbx_seq_one_letter_code
_entity_poly.pdbx_strand_id
1 'polypeptide(L)' 'LRVNPASVEVRRGSGAETKELRALIERHVAATGSVRAQSILEDWANQSGAFWRVEPLAVLELAQADVEEENAGTGAAD' A
#
# COMPACT_ATOMS: atom_id res chain seq x y z
N LEU A 1 15.84 4.56 -0.41
CA LEU A 1 14.59 5.34 -0.28
C LEU A 1 14.80 6.39 0.80
N ARG A 2 14.46 7.66 0.57
CA ARG A 2 14.53 8.72 1.60
C ARG A 2 13.09 9.10 1.97
N VAL A 3 12.71 8.89 3.23
CA VAL A 3 11.41 9.24 3.80
C VAL A 3 11.61 9.90 5.17
N ASN A 4 10.58 10.52 5.71
CA ASN A 4 10.57 10.96 7.11
C ASN A 4 10.13 9.78 8.00
N PRO A 5 11.06 9.08 8.68
CA PRO A 5 10.72 7.88 9.44
C PRO A 5 9.86 8.20 10.68
N ALA A 6 9.80 9.47 11.12
CA ALA A 6 8.97 9.87 12.25
C ALA A 6 7.47 9.93 11.92
N SER A 7 7.07 9.73 10.66
CA SER A 7 5.67 9.88 10.24
C SER A 7 5.17 8.74 9.37
N VAL A 8 6.05 7.93 8.78
CA VAL A 8 5.65 6.85 7.88
C VAL A 8 6.48 5.58 8.09
N GLU A 9 5.81 4.45 7.90
CA GLU A 9 6.43 3.17 7.64
C GLU A 9 6.50 2.90 6.13
N VAL A 10 7.51 2.16 5.70
CA VAL A 10 7.70 1.76 4.30
C VAL A 10 7.87 0.25 4.20
N ARG A 11 7.07 -0.37 3.34
CA ARG A 11 7.12 -1.81 3.07
C ARG A 11 6.89 -2.11 1.60
N ARG A 12 7.07 -3.37 1.21
CA ARG A 12 6.64 -3.84 -0.11
C ARG A 12 5.12 -4.00 -0.12
N GLY A 13 4.51 -3.72 -1.27
CA GLY A 13 3.08 -3.93 -1.46
C GLY A 13 2.75 -5.43 -1.50
N SER A 14 1.63 -5.78 -0.89
CA SER A 14 1.04 -7.12 -1.00
C SER A 14 0.39 -7.35 -2.37
N GLY A 15 -0.07 -8.59 -2.63
CA GLY A 15 -0.76 -8.92 -3.88
C GLY A 15 -2.04 -8.11 -4.14
N ALA A 16 -2.78 -7.73 -3.10
CA ALA A 16 -3.96 -6.89 -3.25
C ALA A 16 -3.59 -5.43 -3.56
N GLU A 17 -2.65 -4.87 -2.81
CA GLU A 17 -2.19 -3.48 -2.98
C GLU A 17 -1.49 -3.27 -4.34
N THR A 18 -0.73 -4.26 -4.81
CA THR A 18 -0.10 -4.21 -6.13
C THR A 18 -1.11 -4.30 -7.27
N LYS A 19 -2.21 -5.06 -7.11
CA LYS A 19 -3.32 -5.06 -8.07
C LYS A 19 -4.01 -3.70 -8.12
N GLU A 20 -4.27 -3.09 -6.97
CA GLU A 20 -4.84 -1.75 -6.90
C GLU A 20 -3.92 -0.71 -7.56
N LEU A 21 -2.62 -0.74 -7.24
CA LEU A 21 -1.62 0.11 -7.87
C LEU A 21 -1.63 -0.04 -9.39
N ARG A 22 -1.68 -1.27 -9.90
CA ARG A 22 -1.76 -1.53 -11.34
C ARG A 22 -2.99 -0.88 -11.96
N ALA A 23 -4.17 -1.04 -11.36
CA ALA A 23 -5.41 -0.44 -11.85
C ALA A 23 -5.35 1.10 -11.87
N LEU A 24 -4.69 1.71 -10.88
CA LEU A 24 -4.46 3.16 -10.84
C LEU A 24 -3.54 3.62 -11.98
N ILE A 25 -2.49 2.85 -12.28
CA ILE A 25 -1.56 3.14 -13.39
C ILE A 25 -2.28 2.98 -14.74
N GLU A 26 -3.09 1.93 -14.91
CA GLU A 26 -3.93 1.73 -16.11
C GLU A 26 -4.87 2.92 -16.33
N ARG A 27 -5.56 3.37 -15.28
CA ARG A 27 -6.41 4.58 -15.33
C ARG A 27 -5.60 5.82 -15.70
N HIS A 28 -4.41 5.97 -15.14
CA HIS A 28 -3.51 7.08 -15.46
C HIS A 28 -3.09 7.07 -16.94
N VAL A 29 -2.76 5.90 -17.51
CA VAL A 29 -2.46 5.76 -18.94
C VAL A 29 -3.67 6.16 -19.77
N ALA A 30 -4.87 5.67 -19.44
CA ALA A 30 -6.08 6.02 -20.18
C ALA A 30 -6.38 7.53 -20.16
N ALA A 31 -6.12 8.20 -19.04
CA ALA A 31 -6.38 9.63 -18.88
C ALA A 31 -5.30 10.53 -19.49
N THR A 32 -4.05 10.07 -19.62
CA THR A 32 -2.90 10.94 -19.93
C THR A 32 -2.05 10.52 -21.12
N GLY A 33 -2.17 9.26 -21.57
CA GLY A 33 -1.28 8.70 -22.59
C GLY A 33 0.18 8.57 -22.14
N SER A 34 0.45 8.53 -20.83
CA SER A 34 1.80 8.51 -20.27
C SER A 34 2.62 7.30 -20.74
N VAL A 35 3.62 7.56 -21.60
CA VAL A 35 4.55 6.55 -22.13
C VAL A 35 5.28 5.82 -21.00
N ARG A 36 5.70 6.55 -19.96
CA ARG A 36 6.37 5.94 -18.81
C ARG A 36 5.46 4.94 -18.09
N ALA A 37 4.19 5.29 -17.91
CA ALA A 37 3.24 4.40 -17.26
C ALA A 37 2.90 3.19 -18.13
N GLN A 38 2.84 3.35 -19.47
CA GLN A 38 2.72 2.24 -20.41
C GLN A 38 3.90 1.26 -20.26
N SER A 39 5.14 1.75 -20.27
CA SER A 39 6.32 0.88 -20.09
C SER A 39 6.33 0.14 -18.74
N ILE A 40 5.82 0.76 -17.67
CA ILE A 40 5.66 0.09 -16.37
C ILE A 40 4.67 -1.07 -16.46
N LEU A 41 3.56 -0.90 -17.20
CA LEU A 41 2.52 -1.93 -17.37
C LEU A 41 2.99 -3.06 -18.31
N GLU A 42 3.73 -2.74 -19.36
CA GLU A 42 4.28 -3.71 -20.31
C GLU A 42 5.23 -4.71 -19.62
N ASP A 43 5.98 -4.25 -18.62
CA ASP A 43 6.94 -5.05 -17.86
C ASP A 43 6.55 -5.20 -16.37
N TRP A 44 5.24 -5.30 -16.10
CA TRP A 44 4.72 -5.23 -14.73
C TRP A 44 5.35 -6.25 -13.76
N ALA A 45 5.63 -7.47 -14.24
CA ALA A 45 6.23 -8.53 -13.41
C ALA A 45 7.58 -8.12 -12.81
N ASN A 46 8.41 -7.39 -13.57
CA ASN A 46 9.72 -6.94 -13.14
C ASN A 46 9.66 -5.57 -12.46
N GLN A 47 8.70 -4.70 -12.83
CA GLN A 47 8.59 -3.34 -12.30
C GLN A 47 7.83 -3.25 -10.97
N SER A 48 6.85 -4.12 -10.75
CA SER A 48 5.97 -4.07 -9.56
C SER A 48 6.75 -4.15 -8.24
N GLY A 49 7.82 -4.97 -8.20
CA GLY A 49 8.69 -5.12 -7.03
C GLY A 49 9.53 -3.88 -6.70
N ALA A 50 9.61 -2.90 -7.60
CA ALA A 50 10.34 -1.65 -7.35
C ALA A 50 9.55 -0.65 -6.50
N PHE A 51 8.22 -0.77 -6.46
CA PHE A 51 7.35 0.14 -5.72
C PHE A 51 7.43 -0.08 -4.20
N TRP A 52 7.17 0.99 -3.47
CA TRP A 52 7.10 1.01 -2.01
C TRP A 52 5.70 1.44 -1.58
N ARG A 53 5.09 0.65 -0.70
CA ARG A 53 3.92 1.08 0.05
C ARG A 53 4.40 1.96 1.18
N VAL A 54 3.94 3.20 1.19
CA VAL A 54 4.18 4.16 2.26
C VAL A 54 2.91 4.24 3.08
N GLU A 55 3.01 3.98 4.38
CA GLU A 55 1.88 3.93 5.29
C GLU A 55 2.09 4.93 6.43
N PRO A 56 1.16 5.88 6.68
CA PRO A 56 1.29 6.81 7.79
C PRO A 56 1.23 6.07 9.13
N LEU A 57 2.14 6.39 10.05
CA LEU A 57 2.17 5.77 11.39
C LEU A 57 0.84 5.98 12.13
N ALA A 58 0.22 7.16 11.99
CA ALA A 58 -1.08 7.44 12.62
C ALA A 58 -2.20 6.49 12.16
N VAL A 59 -2.14 5.99 10.92
CA VAL A 59 -3.11 5.01 10.42
C VAL A 59 -2.85 3.63 11.03
N LEU A 60 -1.57 3.26 11.20
CA LEU A 60 -1.19 2.00 11.84
C LEU A 60 -1.59 1.99 13.32
N GLU A 61 -1.39 3.10 14.03
CA GLU A 61 -1.77 3.26 15.43
C GLU A 61 -3.28 3.11 15.63
N LEU A 62 -4.10 3.73 14.76
CA LEU A 62 -5.55 3.54 14.79
C LEU A 62 -5.95 2.08 14.54
N ALA A 63 -5.36 1.44 13.53
CA ALA A 63 -5.65 0.04 13.23
C ALA A 63 -5.23 -0.91 14.38
N GLN A 64 -4.17 -0.59 15.12
CA GLN A 64 -3.75 -1.36 16.29
C GLN A 64 -4.73 -1.20 17.46
N ALA A 65 -5.21 0.03 17.71
CA ALA A 65 -6.18 0.28 18.76
C ALA A 65 -7.51 -0.48 18.50
N ASP A 66 -8.00 -0.49 17.26
CA ASP A 66 -9.20 -1.24 16.88
C ASP A 66 -9.05 -2.75 17.18
N VAL A 67 -7.87 -3.32 16.89
CA VAL A 67 -7.57 -4.73 17.15
C VAL A 67 -7.44 -5.03 18.65
N GLU A 68 -6.86 -4.12 19.44
CA GLU A 68 -6.78 -4.27 20.90
C GLU A 68 -8.16 -4.23 21.56
N GLU A 69 -9.05 -3.33 21.11
CA GLU A 69 -10.43 -3.27 21.58
C GLU A 69 -11.20 -4.57 21.25
N GLU A 70 -11.07 -5.09 20.03
CA GLU A 70 -11.73 -6.35 19.62
C GLU A 70 -11.25 -7.55 20.45
N ASN A 71 -9.94 -7.64 20.73
CA ASN A 71 -9.38 -8.70 21.55
C ASN A 71 -9.77 -8.58 23.04
N ALA A 72 -9.81 -7.36 23.59
CA ALA A 72 -10.23 -7.12 24.97
C ALA A 72 -11.71 -7.47 25.22
N GLY A 73 -12.57 -7.28 24.21
CA GLY A 73 -13.99 -7.66 24.29
C GLY A 73 -14.24 -9.17 24.27
N THR A 74 -13.33 -9.95 23.70
CA THR A 74 -13.49 -11.41 23.53
C THR A 74 -12.97 -12.22 24.73
N GLY A 75 -12.06 -11.67 25.54
CA GLY A 75 -11.43 -12.37 26.67
C GLY A 75 -12.20 -12.40 27.99
N ALA A 76 -13.41 -11.82 28.07
CA ALA A 76 -14.17 -11.68 29.33
C ALA A 76 -15.26 -12.75 29.54
N ALA A 77 -15.34 -13.78 28.69
CA ALA A 77 -16.34 -14.85 28.79
C ALA A 77 -15.68 -16.23 28.74
N ASP A 78 -15.04 -16.65 29.82
CA ASP A 78 -14.71 -18.05 30.14
C ASP A 78 -14.81 -18.28 31.66
#